data_AF-A0A1S9B1V3-F1
#
_entry.id   AF-A0A1S9B1V3-F1
#
_cell.length_a   1.000
_cell.length_b   1.000
_cell.length_c   1.000
_cell.angle_alpha   90.00
_cell.angle_beta   90.00
_cell.angle_gamma   90.00
#
_symmetry.space_group_name_H-M   'P 1'
#
loop_
_entity.id
_entity.type
_entity.pdbx_description
1 polymer ?
#
loop_
_entity_poly.entity_id
_entity_poly.type
_entity_poly.pdbx_seq_one_letter_code
_entity_poly.pdbx_strand_id
1 'polypeptide(L)'
;MTILGVALVVLVAWMAYKGWRRLRQPVRRADASVNWGATLASWAGGVVLVLPASVLLFLLVSNIVGQQQRLGALQDRYRAQREQLLTTYHLDTATSTYPRAGDYRFDLSLRADSTFSLATTLPRYQKSYAGRWRLVDTHNGKLAVELRGADAFAQHLETQDLDSLSYLMFYKSCAAPYDTCYVVRLRKEGAAEQQARPVATGE
;
A
#
# COMPACT_ATOMS: atom_id res chain seq x y z
N MET A 1 -18.34 9.94 -2.54
CA MET A 1 -17.82 11.33 -2.39
C MET A 1 -18.65 12.37 -3.16
N THR A 2 -19.21 12.06 -4.32
CA THR A 2 -20.04 12.98 -5.12
C THR A 2 -21.28 13.48 -4.37
N ILE A 3 -21.97 12.61 -3.62
CA ILE A 3 -23.21 12.97 -2.90
C ILE A 3 -22.97 14.03 -1.82
N LEU A 4 -21.88 13.93 -1.07
CA LEU A 4 -21.57 14.88 0.02
C LEU A 4 -21.15 16.26 -0.53
N GLY A 5 -20.37 16.27 -1.62
CA GLY A 5 -20.01 17.50 -2.33
C GLY A 5 -21.23 18.17 -2.97
N VAL A 6 -22.12 17.39 -3.59
CA VAL A 6 -23.38 17.88 -4.15
C VAL A 6 -24.29 18.43 -3.04
N ALA A 7 -24.39 17.75 -1.90
CA ALA A 7 -25.16 18.23 -0.76
C ALA A 7 -24.62 19.57 -0.21
N LEU A 8 -23.30 19.73 -0.13
CA LEU A 8 -22.67 21.00 0.28
C LEU A 8 -22.98 22.13 -0.71
N VAL A 9 -22.83 21.87 -2.01
CA VAL A 9 -23.13 22.84 -3.08
C VAL A 9 -24.61 23.23 -3.06
N VAL A 10 -25.51 22.26 -2.91
CA VAL A 10 -26.96 22.49 -2.79
C VAL A 10 -27.28 23.33 -1.55
N LEU A 11 -26.63 23.07 -0.42
CA LEU A 11 -26.85 23.81 0.82
C LEU A 11 -26.34 25.25 0.73
N VAL A 12 -25.18 25.48 0.10
CA VAL A 12 -24.64 26.82 -0.19
C VAL A 12 -25.54 27.57 -1.16
N ALA A 13 -25.99 26.92 -2.25
CA ALA A 13 -26.91 27.51 -3.21
C ALA A 13 -28.26 27.86 -2.57
N TRP A 14 -28.77 26.99 -1.70
CA TRP A 14 -30.02 27.21 -0.97
C TRP A 14 -29.91 28.38 0.02
N MET A 15 -28.80 28.46 0.75
CA MET A 15 -28.49 29.60 1.63
C MET A 15 -28.45 30.89 0.81
N ALA A 16 -27.68 30.93 -0.29
CA ALA A 16 -27.60 32.08 -1.17
C ALA A 16 -28.96 32.52 -1.72
N TYR A 17 -29.79 31.56 -2.15
CA TYR A 17 -31.14 31.82 -2.63
C TYR A 17 -32.07 32.40 -1.54
N LYS A 18 -32.05 31.84 -0.33
CA LYS A 18 -32.83 32.39 0.81
C LYS A 18 -32.35 33.78 1.23
N GLY A 19 -31.04 34.02 1.21
CA GLY A 19 -30.45 35.33 1.47
C GLY A 19 -30.92 36.38 0.50
N TRP A 20 -30.81 36.08 -0.79
CA TRP A 20 -31.26 36.95 -1.87
C TRP A 20 -32.75 37.31 -1.75
N ARG A 21 -33.59 36.34 -1.36
CA ARG A 21 -35.03 36.58 -1.16
C ARG A 21 -35.32 37.47 0.04
N ARG A 22 -34.57 37.33 1.14
CA ARG A 22 -34.72 38.19 2.34
C ARG A 22 -34.19 39.61 2.10
N LEU A 23 -33.20 39.79 1.24
CA LEU A 23 -32.69 41.11 0.86
C LEU A 23 -33.69 41.95 0.07
N ARG A 24 -34.66 41.31 -0.59
CA ARG A 24 -35.74 41.99 -1.31
C ARG A 24 -36.94 42.34 -0.43
N GLN A 25 -36.95 41.95 0.85
CA GLN A 25 -38.07 42.25 1.75
C GLN A 25 -37.76 43.50 2.58
N PRO A 26 -38.56 44.58 2.45
CA PRO A 26 -38.39 45.76 3.28
C PRO A 26 -38.77 45.45 4.73
N VAL A 27 -37.84 45.64 5.66
CA VAL A 27 -38.10 45.52 7.09
C VAL A 27 -38.67 46.86 7.58
N ARG A 28 -39.99 46.91 7.83
CA ARG A 28 -40.65 48.08 8.42
C ARG A 28 -40.50 48.05 9.93
N ARG A 29 -39.93 49.11 10.51
CA ARG A 29 -39.99 49.36 11.98
C ARG A 29 -41.29 50.07 12.34
N ALA A 30 -41.62 50.05 13.64
CA ALA A 30 -42.79 50.75 14.20
C ALA A 30 -42.80 52.27 13.86
N ASP A 31 -41.63 52.86 13.61
CA ASP A 31 -41.45 54.29 13.32
C ASP A 31 -41.53 54.63 11.80
N ALA A 32 -42.01 53.71 10.96
CA ALA A 32 -42.13 53.83 9.49
C ALA A 32 -40.82 54.07 8.69
N SER A 33 -39.65 54.17 9.35
CA SER A 33 -38.35 54.23 8.68
C SER A 33 -37.94 52.87 8.08
N VAL A 34 -37.39 52.88 6.87
CA VAL A 34 -36.95 51.68 6.14
C VAL A 34 -35.46 51.49 6.34
N ASN A 35 -35.05 50.41 7.00
CA ASN A 35 -33.65 50.14 7.30
C ASN A 35 -33.15 48.92 6.51
N TRP A 36 -32.56 49.18 5.34
CA TRP A 36 -32.09 48.14 4.41
C TRP A 36 -30.77 47.46 4.87
N GLY A 37 -29.98 48.10 5.74
CA GLY A 37 -28.62 47.65 6.08
C GLY A 37 -28.52 46.54 7.14
N ALA A 38 -29.45 46.50 8.11
CA ALA A 38 -29.33 45.59 9.26
C ALA A 38 -29.54 44.10 8.90
N THR A 39 -30.43 43.82 7.95
CA THR A 39 -30.70 42.47 7.45
C THR A 39 -29.53 41.94 6.61
N LEU A 40 -28.87 42.81 5.85
CA LEU A 40 -27.69 42.50 5.03
C LEU A 40 -26.49 42.11 5.91
N ALA A 41 -26.24 42.88 6.97
CA ALA A 41 -25.14 42.62 7.92
C ALA A 41 -25.34 41.32 8.71
N SER A 42 -26.56 41.05 9.20
CA SER A 42 -26.86 39.80 9.91
C SER A 42 -26.74 38.56 9.02
N TRP A 43 -27.11 38.69 7.74
CA TRP A 43 -27.04 37.61 6.77
C TRP A 43 -25.60 37.35 6.31
N ALA A 44 -24.85 38.42 6.00
CA ALA A 44 -23.42 38.33 5.69
C ALA A 44 -22.62 37.73 6.86
N GLY A 45 -22.91 38.12 8.12
CA GLY A 45 -22.27 37.55 9.30
C GLY A 45 -22.53 36.06 9.48
N GLY A 46 -23.77 35.60 9.24
CA GLY A 46 -24.11 34.18 9.28
C GLY A 46 -23.41 33.36 8.18
N VAL A 47 -23.31 33.91 6.96
CA VAL A 47 -22.60 33.26 5.84
C VAL A 47 -21.10 33.19 6.11
N VAL A 48 -20.49 34.28 6.60
CA VAL A 48 -19.06 34.34 6.91
C VAL A 48 -18.65 33.34 8.00
N LEU A 49 -19.55 32.92 8.89
CA LEU A 49 -19.27 31.89 9.90
C LEU A 49 -19.53 30.47 9.39
N VAL A 50 -20.64 30.26 8.68
CA VAL A 50 -21.06 28.91 8.25
C VAL A 50 -20.18 28.38 7.11
N LEU A 51 -19.76 29.24 6.18
CA LEU A 51 -19.04 28.82 4.98
C LEU A 51 -17.62 28.30 5.31
N PRO A 52 -16.79 28.98 6.13
CA PRO A 52 -15.49 28.45 6.53
C PRO A 52 -15.60 27.16 7.34
N ALA A 53 -16.57 27.08 8.25
CA ALA A 53 -16.80 25.88 9.06
C ALA A 53 -17.19 24.67 8.21
N SER A 54 -18.06 24.86 7.22
CA SER A 54 -18.48 23.78 6.31
C SER A 54 -17.38 23.37 5.33
N VAL A 55 -16.57 24.32 4.85
CA VAL A 55 -15.36 24.00 4.06
C VAL A 55 -14.35 23.21 4.88
N LEU A 56 -14.07 23.62 6.12
CA LEU A 56 -13.17 22.89 7.02
C LEU A 56 -13.67 21.46 7.29
N LEU A 57 -14.97 21.30 7.53
CA LEU A 57 -15.58 20.00 7.77
C LEU A 57 -15.51 19.11 6.51
N PHE A 58 -15.73 19.67 5.33
CA PHE A 58 -15.57 18.96 4.06
C PHE A 58 -14.11 18.52 3.84
N LEU A 59 -13.14 19.38 4.09
CA LEU A 59 -11.71 19.06 3.98
C LEU A 59 -11.32 17.96 4.98
N LEU A 60 -11.82 18.00 6.21
CA LEU A 60 -11.56 16.99 7.23
C LEU A 60 -12.13 15.61 6.81
N VAL A 61 -13.42 15.57 6.44
CA VAL A 61 -14.10 14.33 6.03
C VAL A 61 -13.46 13.74 4.77
N SER A 62 -13.13 14.58 3.80
CA SER A 62 -12.46 14.12 2.58
C SER A 62 -11.06 13.56 2.85
N ASN A 63 -10.30 14.14 3.77
CA ASN A 63 -9.02 13.59 4.20
C ASN A 63 -9.19 12.24 4.90
N ILE A 64 -10.15 12.12 5.83
CA ILE A 64 -10.40 10.87 6.58
C ILE A 64 -10.82 9.75 5.62
N VAL A 65 -11.80 10.02 4.74
CA VAL A 65 -12.29 9.04 3.76
C VAL A 65 -11.19 8.68 2.77
N GLY A 66 -10.41 9.67 2.30
CA GLY A 66 -9.27 9.45 1.41
C GLY A 66 -8.18 8.59 2.07
N GLN A 67 -7.89 8.80 3.35
CA GLN A 67 -6.97 7.96 4.12
C GLN A 67 -7.50 6.54 4.29
N GLN A 68 -8.78 6.35 4.64
CA GLN A 68 -9.39 5.03 4.77
C GLN A 68 -9.35 4.24 3.45
N GLN A 69 -9.66 4.89 2.33
CA GLN A 69 -9.59 4.26 1.01
C GLN A 69 -8.17 3.85 0.64
N ARG A 70 -7.18 4.70 0.94
CA ARG A 70 -5.76 4.36 0.73
C ARG A 70 -5.31 3.19 1.59
N LEU A 71 -5.72 3.15 2.86
CA LEU A 71 -5.38 2.06 3.78
C LEU A 71 -6.03 0.73 3.35
N GLY A 72 -7.30 0.76 2.92
CA GLY A 72 -7.99 -0.42 2.39
C GLY A 72 -7.32 -0.98 1.13
N ALA A 73 -7.06 -0.11 0.14
CA ALA A 73 -6.38 -0.50 -1.09
C ALA A 73 -4.98 -1.08 -0.84
N LEU A 74 -4.24 -0.55 0.15
CA LEU A 74 -2.97 -1.12 0.57
C LEU A 74 -3.16 -2.51 1.17
N GLN A 75 -4.08 -2.69 2.12
CA GLN A 75 -4.34 -3.99 2.74
C GLN A 75 -4.71 -5.07 1.72
N ASP A 76 -5.54 -4.73 0.73
CA ASP A 76 -5.92 -5.66 -0.34
C ASP A 76 -4.72 -6.04 -1.21
N ARG A 77 -3.85 -5.07 -1.55
CA ARG A 77 -2.58 -5.34 -2.25
C ARG A 77 -1.67 -6.27 -1.45
N TYR A 78 -1.51 -6.00 -0.15
CA TYR A 78 -0.72 -6.83 0.77
C TYR A 78 -1.26 -8.26 0.85
N ARG A 79 -2.59 -8.45 0.87
CA ARG A 79 -3.21 -9.79 0.87
C ARG A 79 -2.96 -10.52 -0.45
N ALA A 80 -3.21 -9.88 -1.58
CA ALA A 80 -2.99 -10.47 -2.89
C ALA A 80 -1.52 -10.88 -3.08
N GLN A 81 -0.58 -10.03 -2.68
CA GLN A 81 0.86 -10.34 -2.74
C GLN A 81 1.25 -11.46 -1.77
N ARG A 82 0.67 -11.50 -0.57
CA ARG A 82 0.89 -12.59 0.38
C ARG A 82 0.51 -13.94 -0.23
N GLU A 83 -0.64 -14.02 -0.89
CA GLU A 83 -1.11 -15.25 -1.55
C GLU A 83 -0.18 -15.68 -2.69
N GLN A 84 0.34 -14.73 -3.46
CA GLN A 84 1.28 -15.00 -4.55
C GLN A 84 2.63 -15.56 -4.06
N LEU A 85 2.99 -15.32 -2.80
CA LEU A 85 4.25 -15.79 -2.20
C LEU A 85 4.14 -17.20 -1.58
N LEU A 86 2.94 -17.77 -1.47
CA LEU A 86 2.71 -19.07 -0.82
C LEU A 86 3.13 -20.21 -1.74
N THR A 87 4.39 -20.61 -1.66
CA THR A 87 4.97 -21.63 -2.53
C THR A 87 6.33 -22.08 -2.00
N THR A 88 6.97 -23.00 -2.71
CA THR A 88 8.37 -23.36 -2.52
C THR A 88 9.24 -22.56 -3.49
N TYR A 89 10.39 -22.14 -3.00
CA TYR A 89 11.41 -21.46 -3.78
C TYR A 89 12.71 -22.27 -3.73
N HIS A 90 13.37 -22.37 -4.86
CA HIS A 90 14.62 -23.10 -5.02
C HIS A 90 15.75 -22.14 -5.39
N LEU A 91 16.98 -22.45 -4.96
CA LEU A 91 18.15 -21.70 -5.41
C LEU A 91 18.26 -21.71 -6.95
N ASP A 92 18.28 -20.53 -7.56
CA ASP A 92 18.64 -20.37 -8.95
C ASP A 92 20.15 -20.23 -9.07
N THR A 93 20.82 -21.34 -9.40
CA THR A 93 22.28 -21.38 -9.54
C THR A 93 22.77 -20.68 -10.81
N ALA A 94 21.90 -20.42 -11.79
CA ALA A 94 22.27 -19.75 -13.04
C ALA A 94 22.34 -18.22 -12.86
N THR A 95 21.48 -17.66 -12.02
CA THR A 95 21.39 -16.21 -11.84
C THR A 95 21.92 -15.71 -10.50
N SER A 96 22.19 -16.60 -9.54
CA SER A 96 22.85 -16.26 -8.29
C SER A 96 24.34 -16.02 -8.48
N THR A 97 24.89 -14.98 -7.84
CA THR A 97 26.33 -14.63 -7.92
C THR A 97 27.14 -15.20 -6.74
N TYR A 98 26.53 -16.07 -5.93
CA TYR A 98 27.18 -16.69 -4.78
C TYR A 98 28.27 -17.69 -5.22
N PRO A 99 29.50 -17.60 -4.69
CA PRO A 99 30.57 -18.52 -5.06
C PRO A 99 30.17 -19.96 -4.73
N ARG A 100 30.36 -20.86 -5.70
CA ARG A 100 30.00 -22.28 -5.63
C ARG A 100 28.50 -22.57 -5.51
N ALA A 101 27.59 -21.67 -5.90
CA ALA A 101 26.13 -21.89 -5.85
C ALA A 101 25.67 -23.27 -6.37
N GLY A 102 26.34 -23.83 -7.38
CA GLY A 102 26.05 -25.17 -7.92
C GLY A 102 26.17 -26.33 -6.93
N ASP A 103 26.95 -26.18 -5.86
CA ASP A 103 27.12 -27.20 -4.81
C ASP A 103 26.04 -27.14 -3.73
N TYR A 104 25.20 -26.09 -3.74
CA TYR A 104 24.23 -25.83 -2.69
C TYR A 104 22.83 -26.13 -3.17
N ARG A 105 22.00 -26.66 -2.28
CA ARG A 105 20.55 -26.67 -2.45
C ARG A 105 19.92 -25.88 -1.32
N PHE A 106 19.07 -24.92 -1.68
CA PHE A 106 18.25 -24.16 -0.75
C PHE A 106 16.79 -24.28 -1.19
N ASP A 107 15.98 -24.86 -0.32
CA ASP A 107 14.55 -25.01 -0.53
C ASP A 107 13.82 -24.23 0.57
N LEU A 108 13.15 -23.14 0.19
CA LEU A 108 12.38 -22.29 1.09
C LEU A 108 10.89 -22.45 0.78
N SER A 109 10.11 -22.99 1.71
CA SER A 109 8.64 -23.05 1.57
C SER A 109 7.97 -22.04 2.50
N LEU A 110 7.09 -21.22 1.94
CA LEU A 110 6.25 -20.27 2.66
C LEU A 110 4.81 -20.77 2.74
N ARG A 111 4.25 -20.84 3.94
CA ARG A 111 2.90 -21.37 4.19
C ARG A 111 1.90 -20.27 4.55
N ALA A 112 0.62 -20.55 4.28
CA ALA A 112 -0.49 -19.62 4.48
C ALA A 112 -0.63 -19.15 5.94
N ASP A 113 -0.30 -20.01 6.90
CA ASP A 113 -0.35 -19.79 8.35
C ASP A 113 0.81 -18.91 8.88
N SER A 114 1.57 -18.26 7.99
CA SER A 114 2.77 -17.49 8.31
C SER A 114 3.92 -18.34 8.87
N THR A 115 3.97 -19.64 8.59
CA THR A 115 5.13 -20.48 8.90
C THR A 115 6.02 -20.70 7.68
N PHE A 116 7.33 -20.89 7.90
CA PHE A 116 8.27 -21.25 6.85
C PHE A 116 9.09 -22.46 7.24
N SER A 117 9.55 -23.19 6.22
CA SER A 117 10.59 -24.21 6.33
C SER A 117 11.70 -23.90 5.34
N LEU A 118 12.94 -23.87 5.80
CA LEU A 118 14.13 -23.67 4.97
C LEU A 118 15.03 -24.89 5.13
N ALA A 119 15.23 -25.64 4.05
CA ALA A 119 16.19 -26.74 3.99
C ALA A 119 17.43 -26.28 3.22
N THR A 120 18.59 -26.45 3.84
CA THR A 120 19.89 -26.15 3.22
C THR A 120 20.71 -27.44 3.15
N THR A 121 21.10 -27.83 1.94
CA THR A 121 21.96 -29.00 1.71
C THR A 121 23.27 -28.52 1.10
N LEU A 122 24.36 -28.76 1.81
CA LEU A 122 25.73 -28.63 1.37
C LEU A 122 26.36 -30.03 1.25
N PRO A 123 27.46 -30.18 0.49
CA PRO A 123 28.25 -31.40 0.54
C PRO A 123 28.69 -31.65 1.99
N ARG A 124 28.22 -32.76 2.58
CA ARG A 124 28.49 -33.21 3.95
C ARG A 124 27.80 -32.43 5.09
N TYR A 125 26.91 -31.48 4.79
CA TYR A 125 26.19 -30.75 5.83
C TYR A 125 24.75 -30.47 5.42
N GLN A 126 23.81 -30.94 6.22
CA GLN A 126 22.39 -30.65 6.05
C GLN A 126 21.89 -29.94 7.28
N LYS A 127 21.20 -28.81 7.07
CA LYS A 127 20.54 -28.08 8.13
C LYS A 127 19.17 -27.63 7.69
N SER A 128 18.22 -27.73 8.60
CA SER A 128 16.87 -27.23 8.42
C SER A 128 16.59 -26.13 9.44
N TYR A 129 15.84 -25.13 9.01
CA TYR A 129 15.33 -24.06 9.84
C TYR A 129 13.82 -23.98 9.66
N ALA A 130 13.12 -23.64 10.73
CA ALA A 130 11.71 -23.38 10.70
C ALA A 130 11.40 -22.16 11.57
N GLY A 131 10.29 -21.51 11.27
CA GLY A 131 9.88 -20.32 12.02
C GLY A 131 8.69 -19.64 11.38
N ARG A 132 8.59 -18.34 11.61
CA ARG A 132 7.50 -17.51 11.07
C ARG A 132 8.01 -16.54 10.03
N TRP A 133 7.16 -16.23 9.07
CA TRP A 133 7.45 -15.21 8.06
C TRP A 133 6.36 -14.15 8.01
N ARG A 134 6.73 -12.96 7.54
CA ARG A 134 5.80 -11.86 7.27
C ARG A 134 6.29 -11.00 6.12
N LEU A 135 5.37 -10.29 5.50
CA LEU A 135 5.69 -9.20 4.59
C LEU A 135 5.99 -7.94 5.39
N VAL A 136 7.06 -7.26 5.03
CA VAL A 136 7.45 -5.96 5.58
C VAL A 136 7.73 -4.98 4.45
N ASP A 137 7.40 -3.72 4.70
CA ASP A 137 7.83 -2.63 3.84
C ASP A 137 9.28 -2.28 4.16
N THR A 138 10.09 -2.08 3.12
CA THR A 138 11.47 -1.62 3.27
C THR A 138 11.51 -0.10 3.19
N HIS A 139 12.60 0.50 3.67
CA HIS A 139 12.82 1.95 3.61
C HIS A 139 12.76 2.53 2.18
N ASN A 140 12.89 1.69 1.15
CA ASN A 140 12.83 2.08 -0.27
C ASN A 140 11.43 1.88 -0.88
N GLY A 141 10.40 1.63 -0.08
CA GLY A 141 9.02 1.36 -0.55
C GLY A 141 8.87 0.03 -1.31
N LYS A 142 9.86 -0.86 -1.19
CA LYS A 142 9.80 -2.23 -1.72
C LYS A 142 9.30 -3.18 -0.64
N LEU A 143 8.60 -4.23 -1.03
CA LEU A 143 8.25 -5.31 -0.12
C LEU A 143 9.41 -6.28 0.05
N ALA A 144 9.55 -6.78 1.27
CA ALA A 144 10.45 -7.86 1.61
C ALA A 144 9.72 -8.91 2.44
N VAL A 145 10.14 -10.15 2.28
CA VAL A 145 9.79 -11.26 3.15
C VAL A 145 10.80 -11.29 4.29
N GLU A 146 10.32 -11.10 5.51
CA GLU A 146 11.12 -11.28 6.71
C GLU A 146 10.88 -12.69 7.27
N LEU A 147 11.94 -13.48 7.37
CA LEU A 147 11.97 -14.81 7.99
C LEU A 147 12.51 -14.69 9.41
N ARG A 148 11.79 -15.21 10.41
CA ARG A 148 12.19 -15.25 11.82
C ARG A 148 12.18 -16.68 12.35
N GLY A 149 13.37 -17.22 12.59
CA GLY A 149 13.58 -18.52 13.23
C GLY A 149 13.54 -18.43 14.76
N ALA A 150 13.48 -19.59 15.42
CA ALA A 150 13.50 -19.68 16.89
C ALA A 150 14.82 -19.18 17.52
N ASP A 151 15.95 -19.35 16.83
CA ASP A 151 17.30 -19.07 17.34
C ASP A 151 17.80 -17.64 17.07
N ALA A 152 16.93 -16.64 17.16
CA ALA A 152 17.22 -15.24 16.79
C ALA A 152 17.66 -15.03 15.32
N PHE A 153 17.49 -16.05 14.47
CA PHE A 153 17.69 -15.95 13.04
C PHE A 153 16.63 -15.01 12.44
N ALA A 154 17.05 -13.85 11.95
CA ALA A 154 16.20 -12.92 11.21
C ALA A 154 16.82 -12.62 9.85
N GLN A 155 16.10 -12.92 8.78
CA GLN A 155 16.58 -12.74 7.42
C GLN A 155 15.56 -11.98 6.58
N HIS A 156 16.02 -10.94 5.89
CA HIS A 156 15.21 -10.19 4.93
C HIS A 156 15.50 -10.68 3.52
N LEU A 157 14.45 -11.03 2.78
CA LEU A 157 14.47 -11.41 1.38
C LEU A 157 13.66 -10.40 0.58
N GLU A 158 14.30 -9.65 -0.31
CA GLU A 158 13.62 -8.69 -1.17
C GLU A 158 12.80 -9.41 -2.24
N THR A 159 11.60 -8.91 -2.55
CA THR A 159 10.83 -9.40 -3.69
C THR A 159 11.29 -8.66 -4.95
N GLN A 160 11.79 -9.38 -5.96
CA GLN A 160 12.11 -8.75 -7.25
C GLN A 160 10.83 -8.63 -8.08
N ASP A 161 10.53 -7.41 -8.53
CA ASP A 161 9.32 -7.02 -9.28
C ASP A 161 8.00 -7.44 -8.61
N LEU A 162 7.34 -6.44 -8.02
CA LEU A 162 6.04 -6.57 -7.35
C LEU A 162 4.95 -7.18 -8.26
N ASP A 163 5.11 -7.06 -9.58
CA ASP A 163 4.13 -7.51 -10.57
C ASP A 163 4.31 -8.98 -10.99
N SER A 164 5.48 -9.60 -10.77
CA SER A 164 5.70 -11.00 -11.16
C SER A 164 6.11 -11.94 -10.02
N LEU A 165 6.68 -11.42 -8.92
CA LEU A 165 7.10 -12.18 -7.72
C LEU A 165 7.79 -13.53 -8.03
N SER A 166 8.52 -13.58 -9.16
CA SER A 166 9.14 -14.81 -9.66
C SER A 166 10.34 -15.23 -8.81
N TYR A 167 10.93 -14.26 -8.09
CA TYR A 167 12.14 -14.45 -7.30
C TYR A 167 12.07 -13.77 -5.94
N LEU A 168 12.64 -14.45 -4.93
CA LEU A 168 13.04 -13.86 -3.66
C LEU A 168 14.56 -13.70 -3.65
N MET A 169 15.04 -12.53 -3.25
CA MET A 169 16.45 -12.18 -3.30
C MET A 169 16.99 -11.95 -1.91
N PHE A 170 18.06 -12.65 -1.57
CA PHE A 170 18.92 -12.27 -0.46
C PHE A 170 20.10 -11.47 -1.01
N TYR A 171 20.19 -10.20 -0.62
CA TYR A 171 21.32 -9.33 -0.91
C TYR A 171 22.16 -9.15 0.35
N LYS A 172 23.44 -9.51 0.28
CA LYS A 172 24.41 -9.11 1.31
C LYS A 172 25.33 -8.05 0.71
N SER A 173 25.10 -6.80 1.11
CA SER A 173 26.02 -5.70 0.83
C SER A 173 27.26 -5.85 1.69
N CYS A 174 28.44 -5.84 1.07
CA CYS A 174 29.69 -5.81 1.80
C CYS A 174 30.17 -4.35 1.89
N ALA A 175 30.53 -3.91 3.09
CA ALA A 175 31.37 -2.73 3.25
C ALA A 175 32.80 -3.09 2.80
N ALA A 176 33.46 -2.19 2.05
CA ALA A 176 34.87 -2.36 1.67
C ALA A 176 35.72 -2.65 2.92
N PRO A 177 36.70 -3.58 2.86
CA PRO A 177 37.44 -4.05 1.67
C PRO A 177 37.19 -5.52 1.26
N TYR A 178 36.06 -6.14 1.64
CA TYR A 178 35.78 -7.54 1.30
C TYR A 178 35.01 -7.68 -0.04
N ASP A 179 35.69 -8.17 -1.06
CA ASP A 179 35.39 -8.07 -2.51
C ASP A 179 34.27 -8.97 -3.09
N THR A 180 33.32 -9.47 -2.31
CA THR A 180 32.20 -10.23 -2.91
C THR A 180 30.85 -9.83 -2.33
N CYS A 181 30.24 -8.80 -2.92
CA CYS A 181 28.79 -8.63 -2.87
C CYS A 181 28.16 -9.82 -3.58
N TYR A 182 27.39 -10.64 -2.86
CA TYR A 182 26.71 -11.78 -3.46
C TYR A 182 25.20 -11.62 -3.38
N VAL A 183 24.55 -12.11 -4.43
CA VAL A 183 23.11 -12.14 -4.60
C VAL A 183 22.69 -13.59 -4.67
N VAL A 184 21.86 -14.02 -3.73
CA VAL A 184 21.23 -15.33 -3.76
C VAL A 184 19.80 -15.13 -4.26
N ARG A 185 19.48 -15.73 -5.41
CA ARG A 185 18.14 -15.68 -6.00
C ARG A 185 17.45 -17.01 -5.77
N LEU A 186 16.28 -16.96 -5.13
CA LEU A 186 15.41 -18.09 -4.90
C LEU A 186 14.24 -17.98 -5.89
N ARG A 187 14.18 -18.89 -6.85
CA ARG A 187 13.14 -18.92 -7.89
C ARG A 187 11.93 -19.69 -7.41
N LYS A 188 10.74 -19.15 -7.68
CA LYS A 188 9.46 -19.80 -7.41
C LYS A 188 9.30 -21.13 -8.17
N GLU A 189 8.82 -22.16 -7.50
CA GLU A 189 8.45 -23.44 -8.09
C GLU A 189 7.39 -23.23 -9.20
N GLY A 190 7.59 -23.86 -10.36
CA GLY A 190 6.71 -23.71 -11.54
C GLY A 190 6.93 -22.46 -12.40
N ALA A 191 7.80 -21.52 -12.00
CA ALA A 191 8.08 -20.31 -12.81
C ALA A 191 8.78 -20.62 -14.15
N ALA A 192 9.54 -21.73 -14.24
CA ALA A 192 10.24 -22.14 -15.46
C ALA A 192 9.28 -22.72 -16.54
N GLU A 193 8.15 -23.31 -16.15
CA GLU A 193 7.19 -23.90 -17.10
C GLU A 193 6.34 -22.84 -17.81
N GLN A 194 6.13 -21.68 -17.19
CA GLN A 194 5.35 -20.59 -17.79
C GLN A 194 6.13 -19.81 -18.85
N GLN A 195 7.47 -19.77 -18.75
CA GLN A 195 8.33 -19.16 -19.78
C GLN A 195 8.61 -20.10 -20.96
N ALA A 196 8.37 -21.41 -20.81
CA ALA A 196 8.65 -22.43 -21.82
C ALA A 196 7.43 -22.87 -22.66
N ARG A 197 6.24 -22.30 -22.44
CA ARG A 197 5.10 -22.54 -23.36
C ARG A 197 5.24 -21.62 -24.58
N PRO A 198 5.64 -22.12 -25.77
CA PRO A 198 5.48 -21.34 -26.98
C PRO A 198 4.00 -21.01 -27.14
N VAL A 199 3.71 -19.74 -27.42
CA VAL A 199 2.41 -19.34 -27.95
C VAL A 199 2.21 -20.20 -29.19
N ALA A 200 1.27 -21.14 -29.12
CA ALA A 200 0.81 -21.85 -30.30
C ALA A 200 0.21 -20.80 -31.21
N THR A 201 0.99 -20.32 -32.17
CA THR A 201 0.49 -19.64 -33.36
C THR A 201 -0.38 -20.65 -34.07
N GLY A 202 -1.69 -20.52 -33.90
CA GLY A 202 -2.67 -21.24 -34.69
C GLY A 202 -2.54 -20.79 -36.14
N GLU A 203 -2.38 -21.78 -37.02
CA GLU A 203 -2.72 -21.68 -38.44
C GLU A 203 -4.25 -21.66 -38.63
#